data_AF-A0A7R9WDW8-F1
#
_entry.id   AF-A0A7R9WDW8-F1
#
_cell.length_a   1.000
_cell.length_b   1.000
_cell.length_c   1.000
_cell.angle_alpha   90.00
_cell.angle_beta   90.00
_cell.angle_gamma   90.00
#
_symmetry.space_group_name_H-M   'P 1'
#
loop_
_entity.id
_entity.type
_entity.pdbx_description
1 polymer ?
#
loop_
_entity_poly.entity_id
_entity_poly.type
_entity_poly.pdbx_seq_one_letter_code
_entity_poly.pdbx_strand_id
1 'polypeptide(L)'
;SSSSSENSTSSETLLRNYEDVLELAKTRLEDNAGDGELHGYIGTILHRMGNLHDREGRYEKSIQHYVKSLQVRKITKDHKSLGTLLNVMGISHAKRRHYRKAMKCFQDALAMRRHTLGSRHPDVAETLHNVGNCRARMGRWDRAMEAYAEALDVKKEVLGKDSISAMKTLHNMGTVHEHRREYDEALRCFGD
;
A
#
# COMPACT_ATOMS: atom_id res chain seq x y z
N SER A 1 14.01 -7.84 -25.04
CA SER A 1 14.48 -6.45 -24.90
C SER A 1 13.48 -5.41 -25.40
N SER A 2 12.51 -5.78 -26.25
CA SER A 2 11.52 -4.87 -26.87
C SER A 2 10.38 -4.42 -25.93
N SER A 3 9.99 -5.25 -24.94
CA SER A 3 8.90 -4.91 -24.01
C SER A 3 9.28 -3.85 -22.97
N SER A 4 10.58 -3.67 -22.70
CA SER A 4 11.06 -2.72 -21.69
C SER A 4 11.09 -1.28 -22.22
N SER A 5 11.40 -1.10 -23.51
CA SER A 5 11.43 0.21 -24.18
C SER A 5 10.04 0.75 -24.55
N GLU A 6 9.10 -0.14 -24.90
CA GLU A 6 7.70 0.27 -25.16
C GLU A 6 6.99 0.68 -23.86
N ASN A 7 7.23 -0.06 -22.76
CA ASN A 7 6.67 0.27 -21.45
C ASN A 7 7.24 1.58 -20.87
N SER A 8 8.53 1.88 -21.08
CA SER A 8 9.11 3.16 -20.63
C SER A 8 8.48 4.34 -21.38
N THR A 9 8.29 4.21 -22.69
CA THR A 9 7.71 5.26 -23.55
C THR A 9 6.24 5.51 -23.20
N SER A 10 5.48 4.44 -22.89
CA SER A 10 4.08 4.56 -22.46
C SER A 10 3.95 5.21 -21.06
N SER A 11 4.81 4.83 -20.11
CA SER A 11 4.83 5.40 -18.76
C SER A 11 5.20 6.90 -18.76
N GLU A 12 6.21 7.28 -19.54
CA GLU A 12 6.64 8.68 -19.66
C GLU A 12 5.55 9.56 -20.29
N THR A 13 4.89 9.06 -21.34
CA THR A 13 3.76 9.76 -21.95
C THR A 13 2.63 9.95 -20.96
N LEU A 14 2.32 8.92 -20.16
CA LEU A 14 1.27 8.99 -19.14
C LEU A 14 1.64 9.96 -18.00
N LEU A 15 2.90 10.01 -17.58
CA LEU A 15 3.40 10.99 -16.61
C LEU A 15 3.23 12.41 -17.14
N ARG A 16 3.64 12.68 -18.38
CA ARG A 16 3.47 14.00 -19.01
C ARG A 16 2.00 14.41 -19.04
N ASN A 17 1.11 13.51 -19.45
CA ASN A 17 -0.32 13.80 -19.44
C ASN A 17 -0.85 14.09 -18.03
N TYR A 18 -0.36 13.40 -17.00
CA TYR A 18 -0.71 13.72 -15.61
C TYR A 18 -0.15 15.07 -15.16
N GLU A 19 1.06 15.45 -15.59
CA GLU A 19 1.65 16.76 -15.29
C GLU A 19 0.85 17.89 -15.93
N ASP A 20 0.48 17.76 -17.22
CA ASP A 20 -0.31 18.75 -17.94
C ASP A 20 -1.68 18.97 -17.28
N VAL A 21 -2.38 17.87 -16.96
CA VAL A 21 -3.70 17.94 -16.30
C VAL A 21 -3.59 18.44 -14.87
N LEU A 22 -2.53 18.09 -14.14
CA LEU A 22 -2.28 18.60 -12.80
C LEU A 22 -2.07 20.11 -12.80
N GLU A 23 -1.34 20.62 -13.80
CA GLU A 23 -1.08 22.05 -13.91
C GLU A 23 -2.37 22.82 -14.23
N LEU A 24 -3.13 22.35 -15.22
CA LEU A 24 -4.44 22.93 -15.54
C LEU A 24 -5.38 22.93 -14.33
N ALA A 25 -5.40 21.84 -13.55
CA ALA A 25 -6.22 21.74 -12.35
C ALA A 25 -5.79 22.72 -11.25
N LYS A 26 -4.48 23.00 -11.10
CA LYS A 26 -4.00 23.99 -10.14
C LYS A 26 -4.32 25.41 -10.56
N THR A 27 -4.11 25.78 -11.83
CA THR A 27 -4.45 27.11 -12.33
C THR A 27 -5.92 27.42 -12.10
N ARG A 28 -6.81 26.46 -12.37
CA ARG A 28 -8.25 26.63 -12.10
C ARG A 28 -8.57 26.79 -10.60
N LEU A 29 -7.73 26.25 -9.73
CA LEU A 29 -7.87 26.37 -8.28
C LEU A 29 -7.39 27.73 -7.75
N GLU A 30 -6.48 28.39 -8.46
CA GLU A 30 -6.11 29.79 -8.19
C GLU A 30 -7.31 30.72 -8.38
N ASP A 31 -8.14 30.46 -9.41
CA ASP A 31 -9.38 31.19 -9.67
C ASP A 31 -10.53 30.82 -8.72
N ASN A 32 -10.50 29.61 -8.13
CA ASN A 32 -11.55 29.10 -7.24
C ASN A 32 -11.00 28.18 -6.14
N ALA A 33 -10.39 28.78 -5.11
CA ALA A 33 -9.74 28.04 -4.02
C ALA A 33 -10.71 27.23 -3.13
N GLY A 34 -12.03 27.43 -3.25
CA GLY A 34 -13.06 26.71 -2.49
C GLY A 34 -13.49 25.37 -3.12
N ASP A 35 -13.01 25.04 -4.32
CA ASP A 35 -13.47 23.88 -5.08
C ASP A 35 -12.93 22.56 -4.49
N GLY A 36 -13.74 21.93 -3.62
CA GLY A 36 -13.41 20.65 -3.00
C GLY A 36 -13.32 19.48 -3.98
N GLU A 37 -14.06 19.52 -5.10
CA GLU A 37 -14.00 18.49 -6.14
C GLU A 37 -12.67 18.57 -6.88
N LEU A 38 -12.22 19.77 -7.22
CA LEU A 38 -10.95 20.02 -7.88
C LEU A 38 -9.77 19.62 -6.99
N HIS A 39 -9.83 19.90 -5.67
CA HIS A 39 -8.90 19.34 -4.71
C HIS A 39 -8.89 17.80 -4.76
N GLY A 40 -10.06 17.16 -4.72
CA GLY A 40 -10.18 15.70 -4.79
C GLY A 40 -9.56 15.13 -6.08
N TYR A 41 -9.74 15.83 -7.20
CA TYR A 41 -9.17 15.47 -8.48
C TYR A 41 -7.63 15.58 -8.51
N ILE A 42 -7.07 16.69 -8.02
CA ILE A 42 -5.63 16.87 -7.85
C ILE A 42 -5.04 15.75 -6.98
N GLY A 43 -5.70 15.43 -5.86
CA GLY A 43 -5.33 14.32 -4.99
C GLY A 43 -5.31 12.97 -5.74
N THR A 44 -6.21 12.77 -6.70
CA THR A 44 -6.26 11.55 -7.53
C THR A 44 -5.14 11.49 -8.55
N ILE A 45 -4.83 12.60 -9.23
CA ILE A 45 -3.70 12.66 -10.18
C ILE A 45 -2.39 12.37 -9.47
N LEU A 46 -2.14 13.04 -8.33
CA LEU A 46 -0.92 12.83 -7.54
C LEU A 46 -0.79 11.37 -7.07
N HIS A 47 -1.87 10.74 -6.63
CA HIS A 47 -1.84 9.32 -6.28
C HIS A 47 -1.45 8.44 -7.48
N ARG A 48 -1.99 8.72 -8.67
CA ARG A 48 -1.68 7.96 -9.90
C ARG A 48 -0.23 8.13 -10.34
N MET A 49 0.31 9.35 -10.31
CA MET A 49 1.73 9.62 -10.56
C MET A 49 2.62 8.86 -9.58
N GLY A 50 2.24 8.82 -8.30
CA GLY A 50 2.96 8.05 -7.29
C GLY A 50 3.00 6.55 -7.61
N ASN A 51 1.85 5.96 -7.99
CA ASN A 51 1.76 4.56 -8.40
C ASN A 51 2.63 4.25 -9.62
N LEU A 52 2.68 5.17 -10.59
CA LEU A 52 3.46 5.01 -11.80
C LEU A 52 4.96 5.00 -11.48
N HIS A 53 5.43 5.94 -10.67
CA HIS A 53 6.80 5.94 -10.17
C HIS A 53 7.15 4.72 -9.31
N ASP A 54 6.21 4.18 -8.53
CA ASP A 54 6.45 2.97 -7.76
C ASP A 54 6.69 1.75 -8.66
N ARG A 55 5.93 1.65 -9.76
CA ARG A 55 6.08 0.58 -10.78
C ARG A 55 7.43 0.66 -11.48
N GLU A 56 7.96 1.86 -11.68
CA GLU A 56 9.28 2.09 -12.27
C GLU A 56 10.43 1.96 -11.27
N GLY A 57 10.15 1.62 -10.00
CA GLY A 57 11.15 1.56 -8.93
C GLY A 57 11.65 2.93 -8.45
N ARG A 58 11.05 4.03 -8.92
CA ARG A 58 11.36 5.42 -8.52
C ARG A 58 10.68 5.76 -7.19
N TYR A 59 10.99 5.00 -6.15
CA TYR A 59 10.29 5.04 -4.86
C TYR A 59 10.34 6.40 -4.14
N GLU A 60 11.43 7.17 -4.27
CA GLU A 60 11.50 8.52 -3.68
C GLU A 60 10.47 9.46 -4.32
N LYS A 61 10.42 9.51 -5.65
CA LYS A 61 9.41 10.31 -6.38
C LYS A 61 8.00 9.84 -6.04
N SER A 62 7.78 8.52 -6.02
CA SER A 62 6.50 7.92 -5.61
C SER A 62 6.02 8.44 -4.25
N ILE A 63 6.89 8.39 -3.24
CA ILE A 63 6.58 8.89 -1.88
C ILE A 63 6.29 10.39 -1.90
N GLN A 64 7.03 11.21 -2.66
CA GLN A 64 6.76 12.64 -2.78
C GLN A 64 5.36 12.92 -3.32
N HIS A 65 4.93 12.21 -4.37
CA HIS A 65 3.59 12.36 -4.92
C HIS A 65 2.50 11.85 -3.96
N TYR A 66 2.73 10.75 -3.24
CA TYR A 66 1.79 10.29 -2.22
C TYR A 66 1.64 11.27 -1.06
N VAL A 67 2.73 11.90 -0.60
CA VAL A 67 2.67 12.95 0.44
C VAL A 67 1.83 14.13 -0.02
N LYS A 68 2.05 14.61 -1.25
CA LYS A 68 1.24 15.69 -1.82
C LYS A 68 -0.24 15.28 -1.93
N SER A 69 -0.52 14.05 -2.40
CA SER A 69 -1.88 13.51 -2.46
C SER A 69 -2.54 13.44 -1.08
N LEU A 70 -1.78 13.02 -0.06
CA LEU A 70 -2.24 12.92 1.32
C LEU A 70 -2.60 14.29 1.90
N GLN A 71 -1.80 15.32 1.62
CA GLN A 71 -2.08 16.70 2.04
C GLN A 71 -3.40 17.19 1.45
N VAL A 72 -3.61 16.98 0.16
CA VAL A 72 -4.83 17.39 -0.53
C VAL A 72 -6.07 16.64 0.00
N ARG A 73 -5.97 15.32 0.21
CA ARG A 73 -7.09 14.51 0.73
C ARG A 73 -7.45 14.80 2.18
N LYS A 74 -6.52 15.33 2.98
CA LYS A 74 -6.83 15.84 4.32
C LYS A 74 -7.72 17.07 4.26
N ILE A 75 -7.52 17.95 3.27
CA ILE A 75 -8.35 19.14 3.05
C ILE A 75 -9.77 18.72 2.65
N THR A 76 -9.90 17.76 1.74
CA THR A 76 -11.21 17.27 1.26
C THR A 76 -11.90 16.32 2.24
N LYS A 77 -11.30 16.02 3.40
CA LYS A 77 -11.81 15.08 4.41
C LYS A 77 -12.16 13.69 3.83
N ASP A 78 -11.45 13.25 2.79
CA ASP A 78 -11.65 11.93 2.18
C ASP A 78 -10.90 10.86 2.99
N HIS A 79 -11.51 10.43 4.09
CA HIS A 79 -10.89 9.51 5.04
C HIS A 79 -10.59 8.13 4.47
N LYS A 80 -11.37 7.64 3.50
CA LYS A 80 -11.18 6.30 2.89
C LYS A 80 -9.90 6.25 2.08
N SER A 81 -9.63 7.29 1.27
CA SER A 81 -8.43 7.32 0.45
C SER A 81 -7.14 7.57 1.24
N LEU A 82 -7.21 8.21 2.42
CA LEU A 82 -6.07 8.37 3.32
C LEU A 82 -5.47 7.02 3.73
N GLY A 83 -6.32 6.04 4.10
CA GLY A 83 -5.86 4.70 4.47
C GLY A 83 -5.13 3.99 3.33
N THR A 84 -5.63 4.13 2.11
CA THR A 84 -4.98 3.56 0.91
C THR A 84 -3.64 4.22 0.61
N LEU A 85 -3.56 5.56 0.68
CA LEU A 85 -2.31 6.29 0.48
C LEU A 85 -1.24 5.92 1.49
N LEU A 86 -1.61 5.86 2.78
CA LEU A 86 -0.70 5.46 3.83
C LEU A 86 -0.18 4.03 3.60
N ASN A 87 -1.05 3.11 3.16
CA ASN A 87 -0.64 1.75 2.84
C ASN A 87 0.37 1.69 1.68
N VAL A 88 0.12 2.39 0.56
CA VAL A 88 1.06 2.39 -0.57
C VAL A 88 2.38 3.10 -0.24
N MET A 89 2.35 4.18 0.54
CA MET A 89 3.57 4.81 1.08
C MET A 89 4.37 3.84 1.96
N GLY A 90 3.68 3.05 2.79
CA GLY A 90 4.30 2.01 3.61
C GLY A 90 5.02 0.97 2.74
N ILE A 91 4.40 0.53 1.65
CA ILE A 91 5.00 -0.39 0.69
C ILE A 91 6.26 0.22 0.05
N SER A 92 6.19 1.46 -0.44
CA SER A 92 7.35 2.15 -1.05
C SER A 92 8.50 2.31 -0.06
N HIS A 93 8.20 2.64 1.21
CA HIS A 93 9.22 2.67 2.27
C HIS A 93 9.82 1.29 2.54
N ALA A 94 9.02 0.23 2.58
CA ALA A 94 9.49 -1.13 2.79
C ALA A 94 10.38 -1.63 1.65
N LYS A 95 10.04 -1.33 0.39
CA LYS A 95 10.88 -1.62 -0.79
C LYS A 95 12.25 -0.95 -0.72
N ARG A 96 12.35 0.21 -0.07
CA ARG A 96 13.61 0.92 0.24
C ARG A 96 14.28 0.46 1.54
N ARG A 97 13.78 -0.59 2.19
CA ARG A 97 14.26 -1.10 3.49
C ARG A 97 14.13 -0.09 4.64
N HIS A 98 13.31 0.95 4.49
CA HIS A 98 13.00 1.92 5.55
C HIS A 98 11.90 1.38 6.47
N TYR A 99 12.13 0.22 7.10
CA TYR A 99 11.09 -0.53 7.80
C TYR A 99 10.42 0.22 8.96
N ARG A 100 11.13 1.11 9.65
CA ARG A 100 10.53 1.96 10.70
C ARG A 100 9.50 2.95 10.14
N LYS A 101 9.82 3.60 9.01
CA LYS A 101 8.89 4.51 8.31
C LYS A 101 7.71 3.73 7.74
N ALA A 102 7.97 2.58 7.13
CA ALA A 102 6.95 1.68 6.61
C ALA A 102 5.97 1.25 7.72
N MET A 103 6.48 0.84 8.88
CA MET A 103 5.67 0.43 10.03
C MET A 103 4.71 1.55 10.47
N LYS A 104 5.21 2.78 10.58
CA LYS A 104 4.39 3.93 10.95
C LYS A 104 3.25 4.12 9.93
N CYS A 105 3.58 4.12 8.64
CA CYS A 105 2.59 4.23 7.58
C CYS A 105 1.53 3.12 7.63
N PHE A 106 1.94 1.87 7.87
CA PHE A 106 1.00 0.75 7.98
C PHE A 106 0.12 0.82 9.23
N GLN A 107 0.65 1.27 10.38
CA GLN A 107 -0.15 1.46 11.59
C GLN A 107 -1.19 2.56 11.41
N ASP A 108 -0.79 3.69 10.83
CA ASP A 108 -1.71 4.79 10.53
C ASP A 108 -2.77 4.34 9.50
N ALA A 109 -2.38 3.60 8.46
CA ALA A 109 -3.31 3.02 7.48
C ALA A 109 -4.30 2.04 8.13
N LEU A 110 -3.82 1.19 9.05
CA LEU A 110 -4.64 0.20 9.74
C LEU A 110 -5.69 0.87 10.62
N ALA A 111 -5.31 1.89 11.39
CA ALA A 111 -6.24 2.67 12.21
C ALA A 111 -7.33 3.32 11.34
N MET A 112 -6.93 3.97 10.24
CA MET A 112 -7.87 4.59 9.30
C MET A 112 -8.82 3.57 8.65
N ARG A 113 -8.30 2.44 8.16
CA ARG A 113 -9.10 1.39 7.50
C ARG A 113 -10.05 0.71 8.46
N ARG A 114 -9.62 0.40 9.69
CA ARG A 114 -10.52 -0.15 10.72
C ARG A 114 -11.66 0.82 11.06
N HIS A 115 -11.35 2.10 11.21
CA HIS A 115 -12.35 3.12 11.50
C HIS A 115 -13.36 3.31 10.36
N THR A 116 -12.90 3.30 9.10
CA THR A 116 -13.74 3.62 7.93
C THR A 116 -14.42 2.43 7.27
N LEU A 117 -13.82 1.24 7.35
CA LEU A 117 -14.27 0.04 6.63
C LEU A 117 -14.69 -1.10 7.58
N GLY A 118 -14.36 -1.00 8.86
CA GLY A 118 -14.51 -2.09 9.83
C GLY A 118 -13.32 -3.04 9.86
N SER A 119 -13.17 -3.79 10.96
CA SER A 119 -12.01 -4.67 11.23
C SER A 119 -11.91 -5.89 10.32
N ARG A 120 -13.03 -6.37 9.78
CA ARG A 120 -13.10 -7.55 8.91
C ARG A 120 -12.98 -7.22 7.42
N HIS A 121 -12.65 -5.98 7.05
CA HIS A 121 -12.54 -5.62 5.63
C HIS A 121 -11.25 -6.20 4.99
N PRO A 122 -11.28 -6.66 3.72
CA PRO A 122 -10.09 -7.18 3.02
C PRO A 122 -8.88 -6.24 3.04
N ASP A 123 -9.11 -4.93 2.91
CA ASP A 123 -8.05 -3.92 2.99
C ASP A 123 -7.37 -3.84 4.38
N VAL A 124 -8.10 -4.14 5.46
CA VAL A 124 -7.52 -4.23 6.81
C VAL A 124 -6.61 -5.45 6.88
N ALA A 125 -7.08 -6.59 6.39
CA ALA A 125 -6.30 -7.82 6.32
C ALA A 125 -5.02 -7.66 5.48
N GLU A 126 -5.11 -6.92 4.37
CA GLU A 126 -3.93 -6.67 3.53
C GLU A 126 -2.92 -5.74 4.21
N THR A 127 -3.38 -4.73 4.96
CA THR A 127 -2.47 -3.91 5.79
C THR A 127 -1.83 -4.73 6.90
N LEU A 128 -2.59 -5.61 7.58
CA LEU A 128 -2.04 -6.52 8.60
C LEU A 128 -0.98 -7.46 8.03
N HIS A 129 -1.23 -8.04 6.84
CA HIS A 129 -0.23 -8.82 6.13
C HIS A 129 1.06 -8.03 5.88
N ASN A 130 0.94 -6.77 5.45
CA ASN A 130 2.09 -5.88 5.24
C ASN A 130 2.82 -5.51 6.55
N VAL A 131 2.10 -5.38 7.66
CA VAL A 131 2.68 -5.23 9.00
C VAL A 131 3.50 -6.48 9.36
N GLY A 132 2.95 -7.68 9.12
CA GLY A 132 3.65 -8.95 9.29
C GLY A 132 4.96 -9.00 8.49
N ASN A 133 4.89 -8.65 7.20
CA ASN A 133 6.06 -8.57 6.31
C ASN A 133 7.15 -7.65 6.88
N CYS A 134 6.78 -6.45 7.34
CA CYS A 134 7.74 -5.51 7.91
C CYS A 134 8.34 -6.01 9.23
N ARG A 135 7.53 -6.62 10.11
CA ARG A 135 8.01 -7.17 11.39
C ARG A 135 8.98 -8.33 11.16
N ALA A 136 8.67 -9.24 10.24
CA ALA A 136 9.55 -10.35 9.86
C ALA A 136 10.91 -9.83 9.35
N ARG A 137 10.90 -8.84 8.44
CA ARG A 137 12.13 -8.19 7.93
C ARG A 137 12.95 -7.47 9.00
N MET A 138 12.32 -7.08 10.11
CA MET A 138 12.99 -6.48 11.27
C MET A 138 13.45 -7.50 12.32
N GLY A 139 13.31 -8.81 12.09
CA GLY A 139 13.68 -9.82 13.07
C GLY A 139 12.64 -10.05 14.18
N ARG A 140 11.44 -9.45 14.08
CA ARG A 140 10.39 -9.51 15.11
C ARG A 140 9.36 -10.58 14.75
N TRP A 141 9.77 -11.84 14.88
CA TRP A 141 9.06 -12.96 14.26
C TRP A 141 7.74 -13.30 14.96
N ASP A 142 7.69 -13.31 16.29
CA ASP A 142 6.43 -13.55 17.03
C ASP A 142 5.37 -12.50 16.68
N ARG A 143 5.78 -11.23 16.68
CA ARG A 143 4.88 -10.13 16.29
C ARG A 143 4.50 -10.18 14.81
N ALA A 144 5.32 -10.78 13.95
CA ALA A 144 4.95 -11.00 12.55
C ALA A 144 3.87 -12.07 12.44
N MET A 145 4.02 -13.17 13.17
CA MET A 145 3.04 -14.25 13.24
C MET A 145 1.69 -13.78 13.77
N GLU A 146 1.66 -12.95 14.82
CA GLU A 146 0.43 -12.32 15.32
C GLU A 146 -0.31 -11.55 14.20
N ALA A 147 0.43 -10.73 13.45
CA ALA A 147 -0.15 -9.91 12.38
C ALA A 147 -0.61 -10.76 11.18
N TYR A 148 0.14 -11.81 10.83
CA TYR A 148 -0.27 -12.73 9.77
C TYR A 148 -1.48 -13.57 10.18
N ALA A 149 -1.55 -14.04 11.43
CA ALA A 149 -2.70 -14.80 11.93
C ALA A 149 -3.98 -13.97 11.86
N GLU A 150 -3.94 -12.71 12.31
CA GLU A 150 -5.08 -11.80 12.19
C GLU A 150 -5.46 -11.53 10.72
N ALA A 151 -4.47 -11.30 9.85
CA ALA A 151 -4.71 -11.12 8.42
C ALA A 151 -5.34 -12.37 7.76
N LEU A 152 -4.83 -13.56 8.11
CA LEU A 152 -5.27 -14.82 7.56
C LEU A 152 -6.71 -15.12 7.97
N ASP A 153 -7.06 -14.90 9.24
CA ASP A 153 -8.42 -15.11 9.74
C ASP A 153 -9.45 -14.29 8.95
N VAL A 154 -9.18 -12.99 8.77
CA VAL A 154 -10.06 -12.11 7.97
C VAL A 154 -10.09 -12.54 6.49
N LYS A 155 -8.95 -12.91 5.91
CA LYS A 155 -8.89 -13.37 4.51
C LYS A 155 -9.66 -14.67 4.29
N LYS A 156 -9.57 -15.63 5.21
CA LYS A 156 -10.31 -16.90 5.14
C LYS A 156 -11.81 -16.67 5.25
N GLU A 157 -12.24 -15.81 6.17
CA GLU A 157 -13.66 -15.48 6.36
C GLU A 157 -14.26 -14.77 5.14
N VAL A 158 -13.59 -13.74 4.62
CA VAL A 158 -14.19 -12.84 3.62
C VAL A 158 -13.92 -13.26 2.18
N LEU A 159 -12.76 -13.87 1.90
CA LEU A 159 -12.34 -14.24 0.55
C LEU A 159 -12.35 -15.75 0.31
N GLY A 160 -12.59 -16.54 1.35
CA GLY A 160 -12.48 -18.00 1.32
C GLY A 160 -11.05 -18.47 1.63
N LYS A 161 -10.98 -19.68 2.20
CA LYS A 161 -9.73 -20.31 2.64
C LYS A 161 -8.74 -20.57 1.50
N ASP A 162 -9.24 -20.90 0.32
CA ASP A 162 -8.43 -21.25 -0.86
C ASP A 162 -8.09 -20.01 -1.72
N SER A 163 -8.33 -18.81 -1.20
CA SER A 163 -8.02 -17.58 -1.92
C SER A 163 -6.51 -17.35 -2.03
N ILE A 164 -6.07 -16.79 -3.17
CA ILE A 164 -4.66 -16.41 -3.38
C ILE A 164 -4.15 -15.48 -2.28
N SER A 165 -5.03 -14.64 -1.71
CA SER A 165 -4.65 -13.74 -0.63
C SER A 165 -4.35 -14.48 0.68
N ALA A 166 -5.15 -15.50 1.02
CA ALA A 166 -4.92 -16.37 2.18
C ALA A 166 -3.64 -17.20 1.99
N MET A 167 -3.49 -17.84 0.82
CA MET A 167 -2.29 -18.64 0.47
C MET A 167 -0.99 -17.82 0.57
N LYS A 168 -0.98 -16.57 0.10
CA LYS A 168 0.20 -15.67 0.26
C LYS A 168 0.54 -15.40 1.72
N THR A 169 -0.46 -15.34 2.59
CA THR A 169 -0.25 -15.09 4.03
C THR A 169 0.31 -16.34 4.70
N LEU A 170 -0.26 -17.52 4.40
CA LEU A 170 0.25 -18.82 4.83
C LEU A 170 1.69 -19.06 4.38
N HIS A 171 2.00 -18.78 3.12
CA HIS A 171 3.37 -18.88 2.61
C HIS A 171 4.36 -18.04 3.42
N ASN A 172 4.01 -16.78 3.72
CA ASN A 172 4.90 -15.92 4.50
C ASN A 172 5.02 -16.35 5.98
N MET A 173 3.98 -16.97 6.55
CA MET A 173 4.06 -17.61 7.87
C MET A 173 5.01 -18.82 7.82
N GLY A 174 4.92 -19.65 6.79
CA GLY A 174 5.84 -20.77 6.56
C GLY A 174 7.30 -20.32 6.46
N THR A 175 7.58 -19.26 5.69
CA THR A 175 8.94 -18.67 5.63
C THR A 175 9.44 -18.18 7.00
N VAL A 176 8.56 -17.65 7.86
CA VAL A 176 8.94 -17.27 9.22
C VAL A 176 9.31 -18.50 10.05
N HIS A 177 8.54 -19.59 9.95
CA HIS A 177 8.86 -20.86 10.61
C HIS A 177 10.16 -21.48 10.09
N GLU A 178 10.45 -21.42 8.79
CA GLU A 178 11.73 -21.87 8.22
C GLU A 178 12.91 -21.10 8.82
N HIS A 179 12.80 -19.77 8.92
CA HIS A 179 13.81 -18.94 9.55
C HIS A 179 14.02 -19.30 11.04
N ARG A 180 12.98 -19.81 11.72
CA ARG A 180 13.00 -20.35 13.09
C ARG A 180 13.51 -21.78 13.20
N ARG A 181 13.73 -22.47 12.08
CA ARG A 181 14.01 -23.92 12.01
C ARG A 181 12.87 -24.78 12.57
N GLU A 182 11.64 -24.27 12.51
CA GLU A 182 10.41 -24.97 12.90
C GLU A 182 9.81 -25.64 11.65
N TYR A 183 10.51 -26.66 11.14
CA TYR A 183 10.22 -27.21 9.82
C TYR A 183 8.84 -27.87 9.71
N ASP A 184 8.37 -28.53 10.78
CA ASP A 184 7.05 -29.15 10.81
C ASP A 184 5.92 -28.11 10.68
N GLU A 185 6.14 -26.91 11.19
CA GLU A 185 5.16 -25.83 11.20
C GLU A 185 5.18 -25.10 9.85
N ALA A 186 6.36 -24.97 9.26
CA ALA A 186 6.53 -24.48 7.90
C ALA A 186 5.83 -25.39 6.89
N LEU A 187 6.00 -26.71 6.99
CA LEU A 187 5.34 -27.69 6.11
C LEU A 187 3.81 -27.62 6.23
N ARG A 188 3.27 -27.46 7.44
CA ARG A 188 1.83 -27.21 7.63
C ARG A 188 1.38 -25.95 6.91
N CYS A 189 2.10 -24.84 7.08
CA CYS A 189 1.77 -23.59 6.40
C CYS A 189 1.84 -23.67 4.87
N PHE A 190 2.68 -24.55 4.31
CA PHE A 190 2.78 -24.73 2.86
C PHE A 190 1.78 -25.74 2.29
N GLY A 191 1.25 -26.63 3.13
CA GLY A 191 0.26 -27.65 2.74
C GLY A 191 -1.20 -27.24 2.92
N ASP A 192 -1.47 -26.24 3.77
CA ASP A 192 -2.78 -25.62 4.01
C ASP A 192 -3.18 -24.59 2.95
#